data_AF-A0A4R9AC31-F1
#
_entry.id   AF-A0A4R9AC31-F1
#
_cell.length_a   1.000
_cell.length_b   1.000
_cell.length_c   1.000
_cell.angle_alpha   90.00
_cell.angle_beta   90.00
_cell.angle_gamma   90.00
#
_symmetry.space_group_name_H-M   'P 1'
#
loop_
_entity.id
_entity.type
_entity.pdbx_description
1 polymer ?
#
loop_
_entity_poly.entity_id
_entity_poly.type
_entity_poly.pdbx_seq_one_letter_code
_entity_poly.pdbx_strand_id
1 'polypeptide(L)'
;MTYVMGRPFGETGPVGPGSTVGLARCGPVSAGWPGCFGHLRVPAGRCEARCRRGECGACRQVTAVSERGRYTGVAPVQLSRIDRPAQQAPRNKPRSTGPAQQAPRNKPPIEIVSGTPRCAPNRHTERMIEAARTLLTLGGVAHATTLRRNGVGQKVLERAVATGDLHRIRTGWYCLTGNQSDTVRALRVGGRLGCVSLLRGLGLWLMPDERLHVVVPRTRTSLRSPDSRADALGTWRGHPSVVTHWRGPIRNPEAPTELIDDAAGCLATCLPRDHAIVAFDSLLNRNELSWDRLESALTGGPVSHEWMLRLVDPGCGSGLETLARLHLRAHGLLVRSQWLVEGVGWVDLLVGERLIVELDSRLHHTDWASYEKDRARDLELVTRGYVVVRVTYRQVMESWERVEAAILAIARRGEHRWQGLHRRAGLNLPR
;
A
#
# COMPACT_ATOMS: atom_id res chain seq x y z
N MET A 1 1.27 27.16 42.13
CA MET A 1 2.68 27.10 41.67
C MET A 1 2.80 27.98 40.44
N THR A 2 3.37 29.15 40.66
CA THR A 2 3.58 30.25 39.73
C THR A 2 4.65 29.86 38.71
N TYR A 3 4.38 30.01 37.40
CA TYR A 3 5.43 29.97 36.39
C TYR A 3 5.51 31.32 35.69
N VAL A 4 6.70 31.91 35.77
CA VAL A 4 7.03 33.28 35.41
C VAL A 4 7.42 33.34 33.93
N MET A 5 6.91 34.37 33.24
CA MET A 5 7.26 34.75 31.87
C MET A 5 8.64 35.42 31.82
N GLY A 6 9.57 34.88 31.03
CA GLY A 6 10.82 35.53 30.67
C GLY A 6 10.68 36.34 29.36
N ARG A 7 11.00 37.63 29.41
CA ARG A 7 11.12 38.54 28.25
C ARG A 7 12.56 38.56 27.69
N PRO A 8 12.77 39.09 26.47
CA PRO A 8 13.97 38.91 25.65
C PRO A 8 14.98 40.06 25.79
N PHE A 9 16.22 39.85 25.31
CA PHE A 9 17.21 40.90 25.05
C PHE A 9 18.04 40.56 23.81
N GLY A 10 18.31 41.58 22.97
CA GLY A 10 19.46 41.58 22.06
C GLY A 10 19.21 42.17 20.66
N GLU A 11 18.99 43.48 20.56
CA GLU A 11 19.18 44.26 19.33
C GLU A 11 20.68 44.46 19.04
N THR A 12 21.08 44.37 17.77
CA THR A 12 22.13 45.23 17.17
C THR A 12 21.77 45.49 15.70
N GLY A 13 21.79 46.77 15.31
CA GLY A 13 21.45 47.26 13.97
C GLY A 13 22.64 47.33 12.99
N PRO A 14 22.70 48.31 12.06
CA PRO A 14 22.39 48.09 10.65
C PRO A 14 23.59 48.24 9.70
N VAL A 15 23.50 47.68 8.50
CA VAL A 15 24.39 48.04 7.36
C VAL A 15 23.53 48.31 6.13
N GLY A 16 23.61 49.54 5.61
CA GLY A 16 22.96 50.03 4.40
C GLY A 16 23.84 49.88 3.13
N PRO A 17 23.51 50.58 2.03
CA PRO A 17 23.09 49.92 0.78
C PRO A 17 24.11 50.01 -0.36
N GLY A 18 23.96 49.18 -1.40
CA GLY A 18 24.74 49.35 -2.62
C GLY A 18 24.47 48.34 -3.74
N SER A 19 23.70 48.80 -4.74
CA SER A 19 23.80 48.51 -6.17
C SER A 19 23.12 47.27 -6.78
N THR A 20 22.72 47.50 -8.02
CA THR A 20 21.61 46.93 -8.78
C THR A 20 22.15 46.29 -10.08
N VAL A 21 21.33 45.41 -10.67
CA VAL A 21 21.31 44.93 -12.07
C VAL A 21 22.09 43.65 -12.40
N GLY A 22 21.33 42.66 -12.88
CA GLY A 22 21.87 41.45 -13.53
C GLY A 22 20.81 40.37 -13.77
N LEU A 23 19.85 40.64 -14.65
CA LEU A 23 18.90 39.65 -15.19
C LEU A 23 19.65 38.55 -15.96
N ALA A 24 19.52 37.28 -15.54
CA ALA A 24 19.77 36.12 -16.40
C ALA A 24 18.76 35.01 -16.08
N ARG A 25 17.84 34.79 -17.03
CA ARG A 25 16.95 33.64 -17.08
C ARG A 25 17.75 32.41 -17.55
N CYS A 26 17.79 31.36 -16.74
CA CYS A 26 18.06 30.01 -17.22
C CYS A 26 17.01 29.05 -16.62
N GLY A 27 16.39 28.26 -17.50
CA GLY A 27 15.29 27.36 -17.21
C GLY A 27 15.67 26.12 -16.39
N PRO A 28 14.68 25.26 -16.08
CA PRO A 28 14.81 24.26 -15.03
C PRO A 28 15.72 23.10 -15.42
N VAL A 29 16.66 22.80 -14.53
CA VAL A 29 17.50 21.61 -14.56
C VAL A 29 16.69 20.43 -14.00
N SER A 30 16.35 19.49 -14.86
CA SER A 30 15.71 18.22 -14.51
C SER A 30 16.69 17.33 -13.72
N ALA A 31 16.54 17.29 -12.40
CA ALA A 31 17.21 16.32 -11.54
C ALA A 31 16.33 15.07 -11.38
N GLY A 32 16.60 14.06 -12.21
CA GLY A 32 15.97 12.74 -12.13
C GLY A 32 16.44 11.96 -10.91
N TRP A 33 15.49 11.33 -10.21
CA TRP A 33 15.77 10.31 -9.20
C TRP A 33 16.12 8.98 -9.90
N PRO A 34 17.10 8.20 -9.39
CA PRO A 34 17.49 6.94 -10.00
C PRO A 34 16.46 5.84 -9.66
N GLY A 35 15.76 5.36 -10.68
CA GLY A 35 15.01 4.11 -10.63
C GLY A 35 15.97 2.92 -10.58
N CYS A 36 16.01 2.23 -9.46
CA CYS A 36 16.72 0.96 -9.32
C CYS A 36 15.96 -0.15 -10.07
N PHE A 37 16.27 -0.35 -11.36
CA PHE A 37 15.93 -1.60 -12.05
C PHE A 37 17.05 -2.62 -11.82
N GLY A 38 16.88 -3.43 -10.76
CA GLY A 38 17.73 -4.59 -10.53
C GLY A 38 17.37 -5.71 -11.51
N HIS A 39 18.27 -6.01 -12.44
CA HIS A 39 18.19 -7.18 -13.31
C HIS A 39 18.33 -8.48 -12.49
N LEU A 40 17.27 -9.30 -12.43
CA LEU A 40 17.35 -10.68 -11.96
C LEU A 40 18.08 -11.53 -13.02
N ARG A 41 19.30 -11.98 -12.72
CA ARG A 41 19.90 -13.13 -13.41
C ARG A 41 19.20 -14.40 -12.92
N VAL A 42 18.54 -15.11 -13.82
CA VAL A 42 18.03 -16.47 -13.58
C VAL A 42 19.20 -17.45 -13.68
N PRO A 43 19.46 -18.33 -12.68
CA PRO A 43 20.45 -19.39 -12.83
C PRO A 43 19.92 -20.46 -13.81
N ALA A 44 20.75 -20.86 -14.76
CA ALA A 44 20.46 -22.00 -15.63
C ALA A 44 20.35 -23.28 -14.79
N GLY A 45 19.13 -23.81 -14.65
CA GLY A 45 18.90 -25.12 -14.03
C GLY A 45 19.48 -26.24 -14.88
N ARG A 46 20.32 -27.08 -14.27
CA ARG A 46 20.78 -28.34 -14.87
C ARG A 46 19.58 -29.28 -15.03
N CYS A 47 19.36 -29.76 -16.25
CA CYS A 47 18.43 -30.85 -16.52
C CYS A 47 19.11 -32.18 -16.18
N GLU A 48 18.89 -32.71 -14.97
CA GLU A 48 19.25 -34.09 -14.64
C GLU A 48 18.05 -35.00 -14.95
N ALA A 49 17.93 -35.40 -16.22
CA ALA A 49 17.11 -36.52 -16.62
C ALA A 49 17.94 -37.47 -17.50
N ARG A 50 18.22 -38.66 -16.98
CA ARG A 50 18.83 -39.78 -17.73
C ARG A 50 17.97 -40.12 -18.95
N CYS A 51 18.41 -39.70 -20.12
CA CYS A 51 17.82 -40.12 -21.39
C CYS A 51 18.38 -41.51 -21.76
N ARG A 52 17.58 -42.57 -21.59
CA ARG A 52 17.82 -43.86 -22.27
C ARG A 52 16.90 -43.89 -23.50
N ARG A 53 17.53 -44.01 -24.67
CA ARG A 53 16.95 -44.06 -26.03
C ARG A 53 16.50 -42.68 -26.52
N GLY A 54 17.40 -42.06 -27.26
CA GLY A 54 17.19 -40.76 -27.88
C GLY A 54 16.07 -40.83 -28.91
N GLU A 55 15.05 -39.99 -28.68
CA GLU A 55 14.14 -39.43 -29.67
C GLU A 55 13.30 -38.37 -28.94
N CYS A 56 13.78 -37.13 -28.90
CA CYS A 56 12.94 -35.96 -28.60
C CYS A 56 13.46 -34.76 -29.41
N GLY A 57 12.74 -34.45 -30.49
CA GLY A 57 13.06 -33.39 -31.45
C GLY A 57 12.63 -31.99 -31.02
N ALA A 58 12.76 -31.63 -29.75
CA ALA A 58 12.31 -30.33 -29.21
C ALA A 58 13.44 -29.50 -28.56
N CYS A 59 14.67 -29.60 -29.07
CA CYS A 59 15.80 -28.78 -28.61
C CYS A 59 16.74 -28.39 -29.76
N ARG A 60 16.18 -27.96 -30.90
CA ARG A 60 16.95 -27.27 -31.95
C ARG A 60 16.43 -25.84 -32.07
N GLN A 61 17.39 -24.91 -32.13
CA GLN A 61 17.27 -23.46 -32.41
C GLN A 61 17.09 -22.60 -31.14
N VAL A 62 17.95 -21.63 -30.78
CA VAL A 62 19.06 -20.92 -31.46
C VAL A 62 20.08 -20.42 -30.42
N THR A 63 21.36 -20.65 -30.66
CA THR A 63 22.47 -19.85 -30.13
C THR A 63 23.06 -19.09 -31.32
N ALA A 64 22.94 -17.77 -31.33
CA ALA A 64 23.69 -16.89 -32.23
C ALA A 64 23.81 -15.52 -31.58
N VAL A 65 25.02 -15.20 -31.12
CA VAL A 65 25.45 -13.86 -30.70
C VAL A 65 26.18 -13.27 -31.89
N SER A 66 25.78 -12.07 -32.34
CA SER A 66 26.62 -11.22 -33.20
C SER A 66 26.51 -9.78 -32.74
N GLU A 67 27.65 -9.20 -32.41
CA GLU A 67 27.85 -7.79 -32.09
C GLU A 67 27.59 -6.88 -33.30
N ARG A 68 26.98 -5.71 -33.03
CA ARG A 68 27.13 -4.38 -33.66
C ARG A 68 25.80 -3.67 -33.92
N GLY A 69 25.57 -2.58 -33.17
CA GLY A 69 25.21 -1.29 -33.77
C GLY A 69 23.72 -0.93 -33.97
N ARG A 70 23.34 0.14 -33.25
CA ARG A 70 22.38 1.21 -33.59
C ARG A 70 20.89 1.03 -33.24
N TYR A 71 20.45 1.99 -32.43
CA TYR A 71 19.07 2.41 -32.17
C TYR A 71 18.38 2.91 -33.45
N THR A 72 17.13 2.50 -33.64
CA THR A 72 16.03 3.32 -34.19
C THR A 72 14.71 2.85 -33.58
N GLY A 73 13.85 3.83 -33.23
CA GLY A 73 12.67 3.65 -32.39
C GLY A 73 11.52 2.84 -33.00
N VAL A 74 10.59 2.44 -32.13
CA VAL A 74 9.35 1.75 -32.49
C VAL A 74 8.17 2.55 -31.97
N ALA A 75 7.38 3.05 -32.93
CA ALA A 75 6.04 3.61 -32.77
C ALA A 75 4.99 2.47 -32.70
N PRO A 76 3.79 2.70 -32.15
CA PRO A 76 2.89 1.65 -31.71
C PRO A 76 2.09 1.01 -32.86
N VAL A 77 1.90 -0.32 -32.79
CA VAL A 77 1.05 -1.09 -33.72
C VAL A 77 -0.38 -1.15 -33.18
N GLN A 78 -1.32 -0.65 -33.99
CA GLN A 78 -2.76 -0.76 -33.79
C GLN A 78 -3.25 -2.18 -34.07
N LEU A 79 -4.19 -2.64 -33.23
CA LEU A 79 -4.98 -3.85 -33.42
C LEU A 79 -6.09 -3.59 -34.44
N SER A 80 -6.15 -4.40 -35.51
CA SER A 80 -7.35 -4.49 -36.35
C SER A 80 -7.73 -5.94 -36.64
N ARG A 81 -8.89 -6.28 -36.09
CA ARG A 81 -9.95 -7.24 -36.44
C ARG A 81 -9.72 -8.28 -37.54
N ILE A 82 -10.15 -9.48 -37.17
CA ILE A 82 -10.41 -10.68 -37.96
C ILE A 82 -11.74 -10.50 -38.72
N ASP A 83 -11.75 -10.85 -40.00
CA ASP A 83 -12.94 -11.34 -40.71
C ASP A 83 -12.55 -12.41 -41.74
N ARG A 84 -13.47 -13.35 -41.97
CA ARG A 84 -13.30 -14.66 -42.64
C ARG A 84 -14.15 -14.69 -43.95
N PRO A 85 -14.27 -15.81 -44.68
CA PRO A 85 -13.52 -16.21 -45.87
C PRO A 85 -14.36 -16.26 -47.18
N ALA A 86 -13.72 -16.44 -48.35
CA ALA A 86 -14.40 -16.90 -49.58
C ALA A 86 -13.48 -17.71 -50.54
N GLN A 87 -13.78 -19.01 -50.62
CA GLN A 87 -14.05 -19.86 -51.80
C GLN A 87 -13.16 -19.88 -53.08
N GLN A 88 -12.78 -21.13 -53.40
CA GLN A 88 -12.79 -21.84 -54.70
C GLN A 88 -11.65 -21.67 -55.75
N ALA A 89 -11.21 -22.84 -56.20
CA ALA A 89 -10.15 -23.16 -57.18
C ALA A 89 -10.65 -23.02 -58.65
N PRO A 90 -9.85 -23.25 -59.74
CA PRO A 90 -9.30 -24.58 -60.06
C PRO A 90 -7.97 -24.67 -60.88
N ARG A 91 -7.40 -25.90 -60.85
CA ARG A 91 -6.71 -26.67 -61.91
C ARG A 91 -5.54 -26.07 -62.71
N ASN A 92 -4.38 -26.75 -62.65
CA ASN A 92 -3.82 -27.46 -63.83
C ASN A 92 -2.66 -28.41 -63.46
N LYS A 93 -2.62 -29.58 -64.11
CA LYS A 93 -1.47 -30.50 -64.23
C LYS A 93 -0.86 -30.34 -65.64
N PRO A 94 0.41 -30.70 -65.84
CA PRO A 94 0.62 -31.90 -66.65
C PRO A 94 1.74 -32.84 -66.13
N ARG A 95 1.72 -34.02 -66.75
CA ARG A 95 2.52 -35.25 -66.53
C ARG A 95 3.98 -35.11 -66.97
N SER A 96 4.86 -35.92 -66.38
CA SER A 96 5.88 -36.67 -67.13
C SER A 96 6.35 -37.90 -66.33
N THR A 97 6.91 -38.84 -67.09
CA THR A 97 6.96 -40.30 -66.91
C THR A 97 8.40 -40.78 -66.66
N GLY A 98 8.58 -41.84 -65.86
CA GLY A 98 9.85 -42.61 -65.80
C GLY A 98 9.81 -43.72 -64.73
N PRO A 99 10.50 -44.87 -64.91
CA PRO A 99 9.92 -46.19 -64.64
C PRO A 99 10.26 -46.85 -63.30
N ALA A 100 9.54 -47.96 -63.09
CA ALA A 100 9.40 -48.80 -61.91
C ALA A 100 10.68 -49.49 -61.42
N GLN A 101 10.78 -49.63 -60.09
CA GLN A 101 11.50 -50.72 -59.42
C GLN A 101 10.66 -51.27 -58.26
N GLN A 102 10.86 -52.56 -58.00
CA GLN A 102 9.95 -53.54 -57.45
C GLN A 102 9.58 -53.36 -55.96
N ALA A 103 8.38 -53.84 -55.62
CA ALA A 103 7.79 -53.87 -54.29
C ALA A 103 8.43 -54.92 -53.36
N PRO A 104 8.41 -54.67 -52.03
CA PRO A 104 8.26 -55.75 -51.07
C PRO A 104 6.98 -55.60 -50.21
N ARG A 105 6.13 -56.61 -50.33
CA ARG A 105 5.22 -57.23 -49.33
C ARG A 105 4.58 -56.34 -48.25
N ASN A 106 3.26 -56.20 -48.38
CA ASN A 106 2.31 -55.71 -47.38
C ASN A 106 2.57 -56.29 -45.97
N LYS A 107 2.82 -55.39 -45.00
CA LYS A 107 2.47 -55.58 -43.59
C LYS A 107 1.10 -54.92 -43.36
N PRO A 108 0.20 -55.47 -42.53
CA PRO A 108 -1.07 -54.83 -42.23
C PRO A 108 -0.82 -53.46 -41.59
N PRO A 109 -1.70 -52.46 -41.82
CA PRO A 109 -1.52 -51.14 -41.25
C PRO A 109 -1.58 -51.26 -39.71
N ILE A 110 -0.52 -50.80 -39.06
CA ILE A 110 -0.54 -50.51 -37.63
C ILE A 110 -1.56 -49.37 -37.48
N GLU A 111 -2.68 -49.65 -36.81
CA GLU A 111 -3.55 -48.59 -36.31
C GLU A 111 -2.70 -47.67 -35.43
N ILE A 112 -2.34 -46.50 -35.95
CA ILE A 112 -1.84 -45.40 -35.13
C ILE A 112 -3.07 -44.93 -34.34
N VAL A 113 -3.29 -45.54 -33.18
CA VAL A 113 -4.13 -44.96 -32.15
C VAL A 113 -3.48 -43.62 -31.82
N SER A 114 -4.04 -42.53 -32.34
CA SER A 114 -3.68 -41.16 -31.99
C SER A 114 -4.18 -40.84 -30.58
N GLY A 115 -3.75 -41.63 -29.61
CA GLY A 115 -3.85 -41.29 -28.20
C GLY A 115 -2.67 -40.41 -27.88
N THR A 116 -2.84 -39.08 -27.92
CA THR A 116 -1.96 -38.21 -27.15
C THR A 116 -1.97 -38.74 -25.72
N PRO A 117 -0.85 -39.21 -25.14
CA PRO A 117 -0.84 -39.56 -23.74
C PRO A 117 -1.06 -38.24 -23.00
N ARG A 118 -2.29 -38.01 -22.52
CA ARG A 118 -2.51 -37.03 -21.46
C ARG A 118 -1.77 -37.61 -20.27
N CYS A 119 -0.51 -37.22 -20.10
CA CYS A 119 0.22 -37.47 -18.87
C CYS A 119 -0.52 -36.70 -17.79
N ALA A 120 -1.49 -37.36 -17.14
CA ALA A 120 -2.10 -36.85 -15.94
C ALA A 120 -0.94 -36.55 -14.96
N PRO A 121 -0.91 -35.37 -14.34
CA PRO A 121 0.12 -35.06 -13.36
C PRO A 121 0.17 -36.19 -12.33
N ASN A 122 1.38 -36.63 -11.98
CA ASN A 122 1.57 -37.63 -10.92
C ASN A 122 0.77 -37.16 -9.69
N ARG A 123 0.05 -38.06 -8.99
CA ARG A 123 -0.73 -37.73 -7.77
C ARG A 123 0.06 -36.89 -6.76
N HIS A 124 1.39 -37.03 -6.75
CA HIS A 124 2.28 -36.18 -5.98
C HIS A 124 2.33 -34.72 -6.46
N THR A 125 2.45 -34.48 -7.76
CA THR A 125 2.40 -33.15 -8.38
C THR A 125 1.03 -32.49 -8.19
N GLU A 126 -0.06 -33.25 -8.24
CA GLU A 126 -1.41 -32.73 -7.94
C GLU A 126 -1.52 -32.23 -6.49
N ARG A 127 -1.06 -33.03 -5.52
CA ARG A 127 -1.07 -32.66 -4.09
C ARG A 127 -0.21 -31.43 -3.78
N MET A 128 0.86 -31.25 -4.54
CA MET A 128 1.77 -30.11 -4.46
C MET A 128 1.10 -28.81 -4.95
N ILE A 129 0.46 -28.88 -6.13
CA ILE A 129 -0.35 -27.78 -6.67
C ILE A 129 -1.47 -27.43 -5.69
N GLU A 130 -2.10 -28.44 -5.10
CA GLU A 130 -3.15 -28.24 -4.10
C GLU A 130 -2.60 -27.50 -2.87
N ALA A 131 -1.43 -27.88 -2.35
CA ALA A 131 -0.82 -27.18 -1.22
C ALA A 131 -0.54 -25.69 -1.52
N ALA A 132 -0.05 -25.37 -2.73
CA ALA A 132 0.15 -24.00 -3.17
C ALA A 132 -1.16 -23.23 -3.33
N ARG A 133 -2.20 -23.87 -3.89
CA ARG A 133 -3.56 -23.31 -3.99
C ARG A 133 -4.17 -23.04 -2.62
N THR A 134 -4.07 -23.98 -1.69
CA THR A 134 -4.52 -23.79 -0.31
C THR A 134 -3.81 -22.58 0.32
N LEU A 135 -2.50 -22.45 0.14
CA LEU A 135 -1.78 -21.27 0.63
C LEU A 135 -2.28 -19.98 -0.01
N LEU A 136 -2.51 -19.96 -1.33
CA LEU A 136 -3.09 -18.79 -2.02
C LEU A 136 -4.45 -18.39 -1.43
N THR A 137 -5.34 -19.35 -1.20
CA THR A 137 -6.66 -19.09 -0.59
C THR A 137 -6.56 -18.56 0.84
N LEU A 138 -5.48 -18.89 1.55
CA LEU A 138 -5.20 -18.43 2.90
C LEU A 138 -4.37 -17.13 2.94
N GLY A 139 -4.23 -16.42 1.81
CA GLY A 139 -3.48 -15.16 1.73
C GLY A 139 -1.96 -15.33 1.55
N GLY A 140 -1.52 -16.48 1.06
CA GLY A 140 -0.14 -16.77 0.68
C GLY A 140 0.80 -17.17 1.81
N VAL A 141 0.31 -17.22 3.06
CA VAL A 141 1.06 -17.60 4.26
C VAL A 141 0.15 -18.34 5.24
N ALA A 142 0.61 -19.47 5.80
CA ALA A 142 -0.17 -20.21 6.78
C ALA A 142 0.68 -21.03 7.76
N HIS A 143 0.09 -21.31 8.92
CA HIS A 143 0.65 -22.26 9.87
C HIS A 143 0.40 -23.71 9.42
N ALA A 144 1.28 -24.63 9.80
CA ALA A 144 1.21 -26.05 9.46
C ALA A 144 -0.10 -26.67 9.91
N THR A 145 -0.62 -26.28 11.08
CA THR A 145 -1.91 -26.77 11.56
C THR A 145 -3.06 -26.31 10.67
N THR A 146 -3.08 -25.05 10.25
CA THR A 146 -4.08 -24.52 9.32
C THR A 146 -4.05 -25.27 7.99
N LEU A 147 -2.85 -25.51 7.45
CA LEU A 147 -2.67 -26.29 6.22
C LEU A 147 -3.17 -27.73 6.37
N ARG A 148 -2.87 -28.38 7.50
CA ARG A 148 -3.39 -29.74 7.80
C ARG A 148 -4.91 -29.79 7.90
N ARG A 149 -5.54 -28.80 8.54
CA ARG A 149 -7.01 -28.71 8.61
C ARG A 149 -7.65 -28.54 7.23
N ASN A 150 -6.91 -27.99 6.27
CA ASN A 150 -7.30 -27.87 4.86
C ASN A 150 -6.79 -29.03 3.98
N GLY A 151 -6.45 -30.18 4.58
CA GLY A 151 -6.10 -31.40 3.83
C GLY A 151 -4.65 -31.51 3.36
N VAL A 152 -3.79 -30.53 3.66
CA VAL A 152 -2.37 -30.55 3.27
C VAL A 152 -1.54 -31.25 4.35
N GLY A 153 -1.16 -32.50 4.07
CA GLY A 153 -0.36 -33.31 4.99
C GLY A 153 1.11 -32.89 5.11
N GLN A 154 1.74 -33.22 6.24
CA GLN A 154 3.14 -32.86 6.55
C GLN A 154 4.14 -33.32 5.47
N LYS A 155 4.00 -34.55 4.96
CA LYS A 155 4.87 -35.08 3.88
C LYS A 155 4.78 -34.28 2.59
N VAL A 156 3.61 -33.71 2.29
CA VAL A 156 3.42 -32.84 1.13
C VAL A 156 4.15 -31.53 1.33
N LEU A 157 4.04 -30.93 2.52
CA LEU A 157 4.77 -29.70 2.87
C LEU A 157 6.29 -29.87 2.79
N GLU A 158 6.83 -30.96 3.35
CA GLU A 158 8.26 -31.24 3.32
C GLU A 158 8.77 -31.41 1.88
N ARG A 159 8.03 -32.16 1.07
CA ARG A 159 8.35 -32.31 -0.35
C ARG A 159 8.26 -30.98 -1.08
N ALA A 160 7.25 -30.16 -0.77
CA ALA A 160 7.06 -28.88 -1.42
C ALA A 160 8.14 -27.85 -1.11
N VAL A 161 8.69 -27.92 0.10
CA VAL A 161 9.87 -27.17 0.47
C VAL A 161 11.12 -27.71 -0.23
N ALA A 162 11.26 -29.04 -0.34
CA ALA A 162 12.41 -29.66 -1.02
C ALA A 162 12.46 -29.37 -2.52
N THR A 163 11.30 -29.28 -3.19
CA THR A 163 11.21 -28.95 -4.63
C THR A 163 11.20 -27.45 -4.91
N GLY A 164 11.10 -26.61 -3.88
CA GLY A 164 11.14 -25.14 -4.00
C GLY A 164 9.81 -24.50 -4.37
N ASP A 165 8.69 -25.22 -4.34
CA ASP A 165 7.35 -24.67 -4.59
C ASP A 165 6.84 -23.85 -3.40
N LEU A 166 7.21 -24.27 -2.18
CA LEU A 166 6.93 -23.57 -0.94
C LEU A 166 8.22 -23.21 -0.20
N HIS A 167 8.16 -22.16 0.62
CA HIS A 167 9.25 -21.79 1.50
C HIS A 167 8.83 -21.89 2.96
N ARG A 168 9.66 -22.55 3.78
CA ARG A 168 9.49 -22.62 5.23
C ARG A 168 10.12 -21.39 5.89
N ILE A 169 9.28 -20.46 6.31
CA ILE A 169 9.69 -19.21 6.98
C ILE A 169 10.43 -19.52 8.28
N ARG A 170 9.79 -20.33 9.13
CA ARG A 170 10.30 -20.82 10.42
C ARG A 170 9.56 -22.11 10.81
N THR A 171 9.83 -22.63 12.00
CA THR A 171 9.07 -23.78 12.51
C THR A 171 7.57 -23.48 12.53
N GLY A 172 6.79 -24.35 11.89
CA GLY A 172 5.34 -24.24 11.79
C GLY A 172 4.82 -23.32 10.68
N TRP A 173 5.64 -22.46 10.06
CA TRP A 173 5.15 -21.43 9.14
C TRP A 173 5.67 -21.62 7.71
N TYR A 174 4.74 -21.59 6.76
CA TYR A 174 5.01 -21.77 5.33
C TYR A 174 4.40 -20.64 4.51
N CYS A 175 5.03 -20.33 3.39
CA CYS A 175 4.55 -19.39 2.39
C CYS A 175 4.88 -19.89 0.98
N LEU A 176 4.28 -19.24 -0.01
CA LEU A 176 4.65 -19.42 -1.40
C LEU A 176 6.07 -18.92 -1.65
N THR A 177 6.80 -19.59 -2.53
CA THR A 177 8.14 -19.16 -2.94
C THR A 177 8.10 -17.75 -3.54
N GLY A 178 9.05 -16.91 -3.14
CA GLY A 178 9.13 -15.51 -3.57
C GLY A 178 8.27 -14.53 -2.77
N ASN A 179 7.42 -14.98 -1.85
CA ASN A 179 6.63 -14.09 -1.01
C ASN A 179 7.53 -13.34 0.00
N GLN A 180 7.64 -12.01 -0.17
CA GLN A 180 8.39 -11.10 0.73
C GLN A 180 7.47 -10.08 1.41
N SER A 181 6.18 -10.39 1.55
CA SER A 181 5.23 -9.54 2.27
C SER A 181 5.69 -9.23 3.70
N ASP A 182 5.24 -8.10 4.24
CA ASP A 182 5.51 -7.73 5.64
C ASP A 182 5.05 -8.81 6.63
N THR A 183 4.01 -9.57 6.29
CA THR A 183 3.58 -10.76 7.05
C THR A 183 4.68 -11.82 7.13
N VAL A 184 5.29 -12.18 5.99
CA VAL A 184 6.41 -13.13 5.95
C VAL A 184 7.60 -12.60 6.76
N ARG A 185 7.93 -11.31 6.58
CA ARG A 185 9.04 -10.66 7.28
C ARG A 185 8.82 -10.67 8.80
N ALA A 186 7.62 -10.35 9.27
CA ALA A 186 7.27 -10.36 10.70
C ALA A 186 7.32 -11.76 11.31
N LEU A 187 6.83 -12.77 10.58
CA LEU A 187 6.93 -14.17 10.99
C LEU A 187 8.40 -14.65 11.01
N ARG A 188 9.22 -14.19 10.07
CA ARG A 188 10.67 -14.48 10.01
C ARG A 188 11.39 -13.94 11.24
N VAL A 189 11.09 -12.69 11.63
CA VAL A 189 11.60 -12.09 12.89
C VAL A 189 11.30 -12.96 14.10
N GLY A 190 10.16 -13.67 14.07
CA GLY A 190 9.73 -14.59 15.12
C GLY A 190 8.48 -14.14 15.86
N GLY A 191 7.85 -13.06 15.42
CA GLY A 191 6.57 -12.56 15.90
C GLY A 191 5.47 -12.77 14.86
N ARG A 192 4.55 -11.81 14.77
CA ARG A 192 3.48 -11.70 13.77
C ARG A 192 3.30 -10.23 13.36
N LEU A 193 2.68 -10.00 12.20
CA LEU A 193 2.41 -8.64 11.72
C LEU A 193 1.36 -7.96 12.60
N GLY A 194 1.63 -6.75 13.08
CA GLY A 194 0.72 -6.02 13.97
C GLY A 194 0.88 -4.52 13.88
N CYS A 195 0.14 -3.80 14.71
CA CYS A 195 0.21 -2.34 14.84
C CYS A 195 0.14 -1.63 13.46
N VAL A 196 0.98 -0.61 13.20
CA VAL A 196 0.97 0.18 11.96
C VAL A 196 1.10 -0.69 10.71
N SER A 197 1.97 -1.70 10.71
CA SER A 197 2.20 -2.52 9.53
C SER A 197 1.00 -3.42 9.17
N LEU A 198 0.24 -3.87 10.17
CA LEU A 198 -1.04 -4.54 9.93
C LEU A 198 -2.05 -3.59 9.30
N LEU A 199 -2.23 -2.42 9.91
CA LEU A 199 -3.25 -1.45 9.51
C LEU A 199 -2.96 -0.83 8.13
N ARG A 200 -1.68 -0.69 7.77
CA ARG A 200 -1.27 -0.25 6.43
C ARG A 200 -1.81 -1.16 5.33
N GLY A 201 -1.88 -2.46 5.59
CA GLY A 201 -2.44 -3.45 4.66
C GLY A 201 -3.96 -3.30 4.43
N LEU A 202 -4.67 -2.57 5.31
CA LEU A 202 -6.11 -2.31 5.20
C LEU A 202 -6.45 -1.03 4.42
N GLY A 203 -5.44 -0.28 3.96
CA GLY A 203 -5.65 0.99 3.27
C GLY A 203 -6.19 2.10 4.16
N LEU A 204 -5.93 2.03 5.47
CA LEU A 204 -6.26 3.05 6.45
C LEU A 204 -5.34 4.28 6.29
N TRP A 205 -5.84 5.46 6.63
CA TRP A 205 -5.02 6.65 6.78
C TRP A 205 -4.12 6.49 8.00
N LEU A 206 -2.81 6.50 7.75
CA LEU A 206 -1.78 6.39 8.76
C LEU A 206 -0.70 7.42 8.43
N MET A 207 -0.07 7.95 9.47
CA MET A 207 1.12 8.77 9.28
C MET A 207 2.27 7.90 8.73
N PRO A 208 3.13 8.45 7.85
CA PRO A 208 4.22 7.68 7.26
C PRO A 208 5.11 7.04 8.33
N ASP A 209 5.23 5.73 8.25
CA ASP A 209 6.17 4.92 9.03
C ASP A 209 6.53 3.72 8.16
N GLU A 210 7.79 3.64 7.73
CA GLU A 210 8.28 2.56 6.85
C GLU A 210 8.77 1.34 7.61
N ARG A 211 8.83 1.44 8.95
CA ARG A 211 9.33 0.36 9.78
C ARG A 211 8.35 -0.79 9.81
N LEU A 212 8.90 -2.00 9.99
CA LEU A 212 8.12 -3.21 10.18
C LEU A 212 7.73 -3.34 11.65
N HIS A 213 6.43 -3.26 11.95
CA HIS A 213 5.89 -3.43 13.28
C HIS A 213 5.54 -4.90 13.51
N VAL A 214 6.22 -5.51 14.48
CA VAL A 214 6.12 -6.94 14.78
C VAL A 214 5.68 -7.13 16.21
N VAL A 215 4.59 -7.87 16.42
CA VAL A 215 4.19 -8.28 17.76
C VAL A 215 4.90 -9.57 18.12
N VAL A 216 5.56 -9.55 19.28
CA VAL A 216 6.40 -10.64 19.76
C VAL A 216 5.87 -11.14 21.10
N PRO A 217 5.65 -12.46 21.26
CA PRO A 217 5.29 -13.01 22.56
C PRO A 217 6.47 -12.89 23.55
N ARG A 218 6.19 -12.56 24.81
CA ARG A 218 7.19 -12.40 25.90
C ARG A 218 8.13 -13.58 26.12
N THR A 219 7.72 -14.79 25.73
CA THR A 219 8.53 -16.00 25.83
C THR A 219 9.63 -16.09 24.75
N ARG A 220 9.63 -15.18 23.76
CA ARG A 220 10.59 -15.22 22.66
C ARG A 220 11.92 -14.59 23.07
N THR A 221 12.99 -15.37 23.01
CA THR A 221 14.33 -14.95 23.45
C THR A 221 15.28 -14.62 22.31
N SER A 222 15.01 -15.08 21.08
CA SER A 222 15.93 -14.93 19.96
C SER A 222 15.17 -14.54 18.69
N LEU A 223 15.28 -13.27 18.32
CA LEU A 223 14.69 -12.72 17.11
C LEU A 223 15.64 -12.85 15.91
N ARG A 224 15.08 -12.82 14.71
CA ARG A 224 15.83 -12.90 13.45
C ARG A 224 15.63 -11.65 12.61
N SER A 225 16.51 -11.45 11.64
CA SER A 225 16.34 -10.40 10.65
C SER A 225 15.02 -10.58 9.88
N PRO A 226 14.33 -9.48 9.53
CA PRO A 226 13.15 -9.55 8.68
C PRO A 226 13.46 -10.07 7.27
N ASP A 227 14.72 -10.02 6.83
CA ASP A 227 15.12 -10.36 5.47
C ASP A 227 15.81 -11.74 5.40
N SER A 228 16.39 -12.20 6.51
CA SER A 228 17.08 -13.49 6.61
C SER A 228 16.87 -14.17 7.95
N ARG A 229 16.52 -15.46 7.91
CA ARG A 229 16.34 -16.29 9.11
C ARG A 229 17.65 -16.79 9.73
N ALA A 230 18.77 -16.65 9.00
CA ALA A 230 20.09 -17.03 9.49
C ALA A 230 20.64 -15.97 10.45
N ASP A 231 20.31 -14.71 10.19
CA ASP A 231 20.85 -13.57 10.91
C ASP A 231 20.00 -13.26 12.14
N ALA A 232 20.67 -13.04 13.27
CA ALA A 232 20.00 -12.51 14.45
C ALA A 232 19.51 -11.08 14.17
N LEU A 233 18.38 -10.69 14.77
CA LEU A 233 18.03 -9.27 14.80
C LEU A 233 19.05 -8.57 15.71
N GLY A 234 20.03 -7.90 15.10
CA GLY A 234 21.14 -7.25 15.80
C GLY A 234 20.59 -6.29 16.86
N THR A 235 20.93 -6.54 18.12
CA THR A 235 20.49 -5.81 19.33
C THR A 235 18.99 -5.53 19.41
N TRP A 236 18.34 -6.30 20.30
CA TRP A 236 16.92 -6.31 20.68
C TRP A 236 16.19 -4.96 20.84
N ARG A 237 16.89 -3.82 20.91
CA ARG A 237 16.31 -2.47 20.90
C ARG A 237 16.96 -1.62 19.82
N GLY A 238 16.16 -1.09 18.91
CA GLY A 238 16.58 -0.01 18.02
C GLY A 238 17.14 -0.44 16.67
N HIS A 239 16.79 -1.64 16.15
CA HIS A 239 16.99 -1.86 14.72
C HIS A 239 16.12 -0.85 13.96
N PRO A 240 16.69 0.10 13.18
CA PRO A 240 15.93 1.23 12.67
C PRO A 240 14.73 0.83 11.81
N SER A 241 14.80 -0.35 11.17
CA SER A 241 13.73 -0.85 10.29
C SER A 241 12.68 -1.73 10.96
N VAL A 242 12.81 -2.09 12.25
CA VAL A 242 11.86 -3.00 12.94
C VAL A 242 11.46 -2.45 14.31
N VAL A 243 10.16 -2.30 14.53
CA VAL A 243 9.57 -1.94 15.83
C VAL A 243 8.92 -3.18 16.43
N THR A 244 9.36 -3.60 17.63
CA THR A 244 8.82 -4.78 18.31
C THR A 244 7.87 -4.43 19.43
N HIS A 245 6.68 -5.02 19.43
CA HIS A 245 5.66 -4.87 20.47
C HIS A 245 5.58 -6.15 21.31
N TRP A 246 5.99 -6.08 22.57
CA TRP A 246 6.07 -7.24 23.46
C TRP A 246 4.76 -7.47 24.20
N ARG A 247 4.13 -8.62 23.97
CA ARG A 247 2.82 -8.94 24.55
C ARG A 247 2.78 -10.27 25.28
N GLY A 248 1.78 -10.39 26.14
CA GLY A 248 1.44 -11.64 26.83
C GLY A 248 0.99 -12.73 25.85
N PRO A 249 0.31 -13.78 26.36
CA PRO A 249 -0.17 -14.87 25.52
C PRO A 249 -0.94 -14.36 24.31
N ILE A 250 -0.49 -14.77 23.13
CA ILE A 250 -1.10 -14.39 21.88
C ILE A 250 -2.42 -15.14 21.71
N ARG A 251 -3.52 -14.40 21.50
CA ARG A 251 -4.78 -14.98 21.04
C ARG A 251 -4.58 -15.52 19.63
N ASN A 252 -4.98 -16.78 19.41
CA ASN A 252 -4.80 -17.54 18.17
C ASN A 252 -3.33 -17.59 17.67
N PRO A 253 -2.48 -18.48 18.25
CA PRO A 253 -1.06 -18.57 17.87
C PRO A 253 -0.83 -19.04 16.43
N GLU A 254 -1.86 -19.54 15.75
CA GLU A 254 -1.81 -20.01 14.36
C GLU A 254 -2.19 -18.91 13.36
N ALA A 255 -2.51 -17.70 13.82
CA ALA A 255 -2.79 -16.54 12.97
C ALA A 255 -1.49 -15.80 12.56
N PRO A 256 -1.33 -15.44 11.27
CA PRO A 256 -0.11 -14.78 10.78
C PRO A 256 -0.02 -13.29 11.18
N THR A 257 -1.16 -12.71 11.56
CA THR A 257 -1.31 -11.31 11.96
C THR A 257 -1.91 -11.22 13.36
N GLU A 258 -1.85 -10.03 13.93
CA GLU A 258 -2.58 -9.67 15.15
C GLU A 258 -4.04 -9.30 14.83
N LEU A 259 -4.88 -9.19 15.87
CA LEU A 259 -6.23 -8.63 15.77
C LEU A 259 -6.17 -7.11 15.62
N ILE A 260 -7.18 -6.51 14.99
CA ILE A 260 -7.25 -5.05 14.81
C ILE A 260 -7.36 -4.33 16.16
N ASP A 261 -8.13 -4.86 17.12
CA ASP A 261 -8.30 -4.32 18.47
C ASP A 261 -6.95 -4.26 19.20
N ASP A 262 -6.22 -5.35 19.12
CA ASP A 262 -4.90 -5.50 19.68
C ASP A 262 -3.93 -4.49 19.02
N ALA A 263 -3.99 -4.32 17.70
CA ALA A 263 -3.18 -3.35 16.97
C ALA A 263 -3.51 -1.91 17.38
N ALA A 264 -4.80 -1.57 17.59
CA ALA A 264 -5.24 -0.26 18.07
C ALA A 264 -4.66 0.07 19.44
N GLY A 265 -4.69 -0.87 20.38
CA GLY A 265 -4.03 -0.71 21.67
C GLY A 265 -2.51 -0.51 21.56
N CYS A 266 -1.85 -1.11 20.55
CA CYS A 266 -0.42 -0.86 20.31
C CYS A 266 -0.16 0.57 19.83
N LEU A 267 -1.02 1.12 18.94
CA LEU A 267 -0.85 2.47 18.39
C LEU A 267 -0.75 3.51 19.50
N ALA A 268 -1.62 3.43 20.50
CA ALA A 268 -1.67 4.36 21.63
C ALA A 268 -0.35 4.44 22.42
N THR A 269 0.40 3.34 22.46
CA THR A 269 1.67 3.27 23.20
C THR A 269 2.89 3.59 22.34
N CYS A 270 2.86 3.26 21.05
CA CYS A 270 4.06 3.31 20.20
C CYS A 270 4.14 4.49 19.25
N LEU A 271 3.04 5.19 19.00
CA LEU A 271 3.01 6.35 18.12
C LEU A 271 2.95 7.66 18.92
N PRO A 272 3.43 8.77 18.33
CA PRO A 272 3.06 10.10 18.81
C PRO A 272 1.54 10.24 18.88
N ARG A 273 1.04 11.01 19.86
CA ARG A 273 -0.39 11.22 20.12
C ARG A 273 -1.18 11.44 18.83
N ASP A 274 -0.81 12.44 18.03
CA ASP A 274 -1.60 12.85 16.87
C ASP A 274 -1.62 11.76 15.78
N HIS A 275 -0.54 10.99 15.65
CA HIS A 275 -0.46 9.88 14.71
C HIS A 275 -1.36 8.71 15.14
N ALA A 276 -1.47 8.47 16.45
CA ALA A 276 -2.40 7.49 16.98
C ALA A 276 -3.86 7.92 16.73
N ILE A 277 -4.20 9.19 16.97
CA ILE A 277 -5.55 9.71 16.71
C ILE A 277 -5.90 9.62 15.22
N VAL A 278 -4.98 9.96 14.31
CA VAL A 278 -5.19 9.79 12.85
C VAL A 278 -5.58 8.35 12.52
N ALA A 279 -4.88 7.38 13.10
CA ALA A 279 -5.17 5.97 12.87
C ALA A 279 -6.52 5.54 13.49
N PHE A 280 -6.90 6.07 14.65
CA PHE A 280 -8.19 5.80 15.28
C PHE A 280 -9.36 6.40 14.51
N ASP A 281 -9.26 7.66 14.08
CA ASP A 281 -10.25 8.31 13.22
C ASP A 281 -10.44 7.47 11.96
N SER A 282 -9.35 7.04 11.31
CA SER A 282 -9.43 6.20 10.11
C SER A 282 -10.06 4.82 10.36
N LEU A 283 -9.75 4.17 11.50
CA LEU A 283 -10.33 2.87 11.86
C LEU A 283 -11.85 2.94 12.02
N LEU A 284 -12.32 3.99 12.70
CA LEU A 284 -13.75 4.20 12.96
C LEU A 284 -14.47 4.67 11.69
N ASN A 285 -13.89 5.62 10.94
CA ASN A 285 -14.46 6.13 9.70
C ASN A 285 -14.68 5.01 8.66
N ARG A 286 -13.76 4.04 8.59
CA ARG A 286 -13.87 2.87 7.71
C ARG A 286 -14.63 1.69 8.29
N ASN A 287 -15.18 1.81 9.50
CA ASN A 287 -15.87 0.73 10.23
C ASN A 287 -15.03 -0.54 10.44
N GLU A 288 -13.71 -0.43 10.43
CA GLU A 288 -12.79 -1.55 10.71
C GLU A 288 -12.74 -1.87 12.21
N LEU A 289 -13.10 -0.89 13.04
CA LEU A 289 -13.26 -1.01 14.47
C LEU A 289 -14.50 -0.22 14.90
N SER A 290 -15.25 -0.72 15.89
CA SER A 290 -16.34 0.05 16.51
C SER A 290 -15.80 0.92 17.65
N TRP A 291 -16.59 1.92 18.05
CA TRP A 291 -16.25 2.79 19.18
C TRP A 291 -15.96 1.98 20.46
N ASP A 292 -16.86 1.08 20.85
CA ASP A 292 -16.71 0.24 22.05
C ASP A 292 -15.46 -0.65 22.01
N ARG A 293 -15.10 -1.14 20.81
CA ARG A 293 -13.90 -1.96 20.62
C ARG A 293 -12.63 -1.11 20.70
N LEU A 294 -12.65 0.11 20.19
CA LEU A 294 -11.55 1.06 20.37
C LEU A 294 -11.39 1.42 21.86
N GLU A 295 -12.48 1.76 22.53
CA GLU A 295 -12.48 2.06 23.96
C GLU A 295 -11.93 0.89 24.77
N SER A 296 -12.39 -0.33 24.50
CA SER A 296 -11.86 -1.55 25.12
C SER A 296 -10.37 -1.74 24.85
N ALA A 297 -9.91 -1.46 23.64
CA ALA A 297 -8.49 -1.56 23.27
C ALA A 297 -7.61 -0.53 23.99
N LEU A 298 -8.12 0.69 24.22
CA LEU A 298 -7.40 1.78 24.89
C LEU A 298 -7.41 1.66 26.42
N THR A 299 -8.41 0.99 26.99
CA THR A 299 -8.55 0.77 28.44
C THR A 299 -7.94 -0.56 28.91
N GLY A 300 -7.96 -1.59 28.05
CA GLY A 300 -7.51 -2.95 28.40
C GLY A 300 -6.00 -3.16 28.49
N GLY A 301 -5.19 -2.13 28.25
CA GLY A 301 -3.73 -2.16 28.35
C GLY A 301 -3.21 -1.96 29.78
N PRO A 302 -1.89 -2.17 30.02
CA PRO A 302 -1.28 -1.90 31.32
C PRO A 302 -1.37 -0.43 31.75
N VAL A 303 -1.45 0.47 30.76
CA VAL A 303 -1.68 1.90 30.95
C VAL A 303 -2.91 2.25 30.14
N SER A 304 -3.91 2.85 30.79
CA SER A 304 -5.10 3.34 30.11
C SER A 304 -4.76 4.56 29.26
N HIS A 305 -5.20 4.54 28.00
CA HIS A 305 -5.10 5.65 27.05
C HIS A 305 -6.49 6.19 26.68
N GLU A 306 -7.51 5.92 27.51
CA GLU A 306 -8.90 6.33 27.31
C GLU A 306 -9.05 7.84 27.03
N TRP A 307 -8.19 8.67 27.61
CA TRP A 307 -8.19 10.11 27.38
C TRP A 307 -8.07 10.50 25.89
N MET A 308 -7.47 9.64 25.06
CA MET A 308 -7.36 9.83 23.61
C MET A 308 -8.74 9.84 22.93
N LEU A 309 -9.74 9.13 23.46
CA LEU A 309 -11.11 9.10 22.91
C LEU A 309 -11.72 10.50 22.83
N ARG A 310 -11.34 11.43 23.71
CA ARG A 310 -11.81 12.82 23.69
C ARG A 310 -11.29 13.63 22.49
N LEU A 311 -10.24 13.12 21.84
CA LEU A 311 -9.61 13.73 20.68
C LEU A 311 -10.05 13.07 19.37
N VAL A 312 -10.53 11.83 19.42
CA VAL A 312 -11.00 11.08 18.26
C VAL A 312 -12.27 11.71 17.68
N ASP A 313 -12.35 11.77 16.36
CA ASP A 313 -13.48 12.24 15.57
C ASP A 313 -13.60 11.40 14.28
N PRO A 314 -14.52 10.41 14.24
CA PRO A 314 -14.71 9.55 13.08
C PRO A 314 -15.17 10.29 11.82
N GLY A 315 -15.58 11.56 11.96
CA GLY A 315 -15.97 12.38 10.82
C GLY A 315 -14.78 12.69 9.90
N CYS A 316 -13.55 12.76 10.39
CA CYS A 316 -12.40 13.09 9.55
C CYS A 316 -12.19 12.02 8.46
N GLY A 317 -12.22 12.44 7.19
CA GLY A 317 -12.08 11.56 6.01
C GLY A 317 -10.63 11.26 5.64
N SER A 318 -9.70 12.06 6.17
CA SER A 318 -8.27 11.91 5.96
C SER A 318 -7.45 12.22 7.21
N GLY A 319 -6.19 11.75 7.23
CA GLY A 319 -5.27 12.09 8.30
C GLY A 319 -4.92 13.59 8.36
N LEU A 320 -4.99 14.30 7.22
CA LEU A 320 -4.82 15.77 7.19
C LEU A 320 -5.97 16.47 7.92
N GLU A 321 -7.21 16.02 7.63
CA GLU A 321 -8.42 16.07 8.47
C GLU A 321 -8.12 16.24 9.96
N THR A 322 -7.73 15.11 10.51
CA THR A 322 -7.47 14.92 11.92
C THR A 322 -6.36 15.82 12.43
N LEU A 323 -5.22 15.91 11.75
CA LEU A 323 -4.09 16.73 12.20
C LEU A 323 -4.49 18.19 12.32
N ALA A 324 -5.05 18.76 11.25
CA ALA A 324 -5.46 20.16 11.24
C ALA A 324 -6.50 20.46 12.33
N ARG A 325 -7.48 19.57 12.51
CA ARG A 325 -8.49 19.67 13.57
C ARG A 325 -7.85 19.67 14.97
N LEU A 326 -6.91 18.75 15.24
CA LEU A 326 -6.24 18.65 16.55
C LEU A 326 -5.43 19.90 16.88
N HIS A 327 -4.64 20.39 15.93
CA HIS A 327 -3.83 21.59 16.10
C HIS A 327 -4.72 22.83 16.35
N LEU A 328 -5.76 23.04 15.54
CA LEU A 328 -6.67 24.17 15.71
C LEU A 328 -7.45 24.11 17.03
N ARG A 329 -7.90 22.92 17.46
CA ARG A 329 -8.55 22.73 18.76
C ARG A 329 -7.60 23.00 19.94
N ALA A 330 -6.31 22.74 19.79
CA ALA A 330 -5.32 23.08 20.82
C ALA A 330 -5.23 24.60 21.08
N HIS A 331 -5.65 25.43 20.12
CA HIS A 331 -5.80 26.88 20.27
C HIS A 331 -7.17 27.33 20.78
N GLY A 332 -8.02 26.41 21.24
CA GLY A 332 -9.35 26.73 21.76
C GLY A 332 -10.37 27.12 20.69
N LEU A 333 -10.08 26.85 19.42
CA LEU A 333 -11.04 27.06 18.34
C LEU A 333 -12.10 25.95 18.33
N LEU A 334 -13.34 26.33 18.08
CA LEU A 334 -14.41 25.38 17.77
C LEU A 334 -14.21 24.90 16.34
N VAL A 335 -13.99 23.61 16.15
CA VAL A 335 -13.77 22.99 14.83
C VAL A 335 -14.73 21.82 14.67
N ARG A 336 -15.46 21.77 13.55
CA ARG A 336 -16.35 20.67 13.17
C ARG A 336 -15.83 20.06 11.88
N SER A 337 -15.54 18.76 11.85
CA SER A 337 -15.19 18.05 10.63
C SER A 337 -16.41 17.64 9.82
N GLN A 338 -16.24 17.48 8.50
CA GLN A 338 -17.27 17.11 7.54
C GLN A 338 -18.55 17.90 7.81
N TRP A 339 -18.50 19.21 7.61
CA TRP A 339 -19.66 20.06 7.81
C TRP A 339 -20.49 20.12 6.53
N LEU A 340 -21.79 19.82 6.61
CA LEU A 340 -22.70 19.95 5.48
C LEU A 340 -23.15 21.41 5.33
N VAL A 341 -22.81 22.02 4.20
CA VAL A 341 -23.40 23.28 3.78
C VAL A 341 -24.54 22.94 2.81
N GLU A 342 -25.79 23.16 3.25
CA GLU A 342 -27.02 22.91 2.47
C GLU A 342 -26.88 23.40 1.02
N GLY A 343 -27.17 22.58 0.01
CA GLY A 343 -27.07 22.99 -1.40
C GLY A 343 -25.65 23.19 -1.96
N VAL A 344 -24.60 23.06 -1.16
CA VAL A 344 -23.19 23.09 -1.60
C VAL A 344 -22.54 21.72 -1.42
N GLY A 345 -22.73 21.09 -0.26
CA GLY A 345 -22.17 19.80 0.09
C GLY A 345 -21.27 19.84 1.31
N TRP A 346 -20.53 18.75 1.51
CA TRP A 346 -19.64 18.55 2.65
C TRP A 346 -18.32 19.29 2.47
N VAL A 347 -17.93 20.04 3.49
CA VAL A 347 -16.63 20.71 3.59
C VAL A 347 -15.80 20.06 4.68
N ASP A 348 -14.49 20.05 4.49
CA ASP A 348 -13.56 19.30 5.35
C ASP A 348 -13.61 19.74 6.81
N LEU A 349 -13.35 21.01 7.09
CA LEU A 349 -13.42 21.58 8.44
C LEU A 349 -14.15 22.92 8.44
N LEU A 350 -15.05 23.10 9.40
CA LEU A 350 -15.65 24.40 9.75
C LEU A 350 -15.08 24.90 11.08
N VAL A 351 -14.38 26.02 11.04
CA VAL A 351 -13.83 26.73 12.19
C VAL A 351 -14.78 27.87 12.60
N GLY A 352 -15.24 27.82 13.85
CA GLY A 352 -16.25 28.74 14.38
C GLY A 352 -17.60 28.54 13.72
N GLU A 353 -18.02 29.51 12.92
CA GLU A 353 -19.34 29.54 12.28
C GLU A 353 -19.27 29.68 10.76
N ARG A 354 -18.18 30.23 10.20
CA ARG A 354 -18.09 30.51 8.76
C ARG A 354 -16.71 30.39 8.11
N LEU A 355 -15.66 30.04 8.85
CA LEU A 355 -14.34 29.81 8.26
C LEU A 355 -14.21 28.34 7.86
N ILE A 356 -14.19 28.06 6.57
CA ILE A 356 -13.99 26.74 6.00
C ILE A 356 -12.50 26.54 5.72
N VAL A 357 -11.97 25.39 6.12
CA VAL A 357 -10.63 24.95 5.78
C VAL A 357 -10.75 23.66 4.98
N GLU A 358 -10.42 23.72 3.69
CA GLU A 358 -10.42 22.58 2.76
C GLU A 358 -9.00 22.04 2.63
N LEU A 359 -8.82 20.73 2.82
CA LEU A 359 -7.53 20.04 2.87
C LEU A 359 -7.36 19.20 1.62
N ASP A 360 -6.63 19.77 0.66
CA ASP A 360 -6.44 19.18 -0.66
C ASP A 360 -5.44 18.02 -0.60
N SER A 361 -5.98 16.80 -0.55
CA SER A 361 -5.21 15.60 -0.84
C SER A 361 -5.01 15.53 -2.36
N ARG A 362 -3.76 15.41 -2.78
CA ARG A 362 -3.23 15.60 -4.15
C ARG A 362 -3.76 14.60 -5.21
N LEU A 363 -4.95 14.04 -5.03
CA LEU A 363 -5.74 13.37 -6.07
C LEU A 363 -6.45 14.45 -6.90
N HIS A 364 -5.68 15.29 -7.60
CA HIS A 364 -6.26 16.14 -8.60
C HIS A 364 -6.80 15.27 -9.73
N HIS A 365 -8.13 15.18 -9.77
CA HIS A 365 -8.91 14.79 -10.92
C HIS A 365 -8.35 15.48 -12.16
N THR A 366 -7.82 14.69 -13.10
CA THR A 366 -7.48 15.13 -14.46
C THR A 366 -8.74 15.38 -15.32
N ASP A 367 -9.90 15.57 -14.69
CA ASP A 367 -11.18 15.77 -15.35
C ASP A 367 -11.63 17.22 -15.20
N TRP A 368 -11.77 17.89 -16.35
CA TRP A 368 -12.17 19.29 -16.46
C TRP A 368 -13.55 19.56 -15.83
N ALA A 369 -14.48 18.60 -15.90
CA ALA A 369 -15.82 18.77 -15.33
C ALA A 369 -15.79 18.82 -13.78
N SER A 370 -14.88 18.08 -13.16
CA SER A 370 -14.68 18.12 -11.70
C SER A 370 -14.09 19.47 -11.26
N TYR A 371 -13.17 20.02 -12.06
CA TYR A 371 -12.59 21.34 -11.82
C TYR A 371 -13.63 22.48 -11.88
N GLU A 372 -14.51 22.49 -12.89
CA GLU A 372 -15.57 23.49 -13.00
C GLU A 372 -16.56 23.40 -11.83
N LYS A 373 -16.93 22.19 -11.42
CA LYS A 373 -17.81 21.95 -10.27
C LYS A 373 -17.21 22.49 -8.97
N ASP A 374 -15.91 22.27 -8.74
CA ASP A 374 -15.22 22.80 -7.56
C ASP A 374 -15.16 24.33 -7.56
N ARG A 375 -14.97 24.96 -8.73
CA ARG A 375 -15.01 26.43 -8.84
C ARG A 375 -16.41 26.99 -8.59
N ALA A 376 -17.45 26.35 -9.12
CA ALA A 376 -18.85 26.73 -8.85
C ALA A 376 -19.18 26.61 -7.36
N ARG A 377 -18.72 25.53 -6.72
CA ARG A 377 -18.83 25.30 -5.27
C ARG A 377 -18.15 26.39 -4.45
N ASP A 378 -16.90 26.74 -4.79
CA ASP A 378 -16.16 27.80 -4.10
C ASP A 378 -16.88 29.15 -4.21
N LEU A 379 -17.40 29.49 -5.39
CA LEU A 379 -18.14 30.72 -5.63
C LEU A 379 -19.44 30.78 -4.80
N GLU A 380 -20.15 29.66 -4.69
CA GLU A 380 -21.37 29.58 -3.89
C GLU A 380 -21.09 29.77 -2.38
N LEU A 381 -20.00 29.20 -1.87
CA LEU A 381 -19.57 29.41 -0.47
C LEU A 381 -19.29 30.89 -0.19
N VAL A 382 -18.56 31.56 -1.09
CA VAL A 382 -18.26 33.00 -0.97
C VAL A 382 -19.55 33.83 -1.03
N THR A 383 -20.47 33.51 -1.95
CA THR A 383 -21.77 34.19 -2.08
C THR A 383 -22.60 34.09 -0.80
N ARG A 384 -22.47 32.99 -0.06
CA ARG A 384 -23.11 32.77 1.24
C ARG A 384 -22.36 33.39 2.42
N GLY A 385 -21.25 34.09 2.16
CA GLY A 385 -20.47 34.79 3.18
C GLY A 385 -19.50 33.91 3.97
N TYR A 386 -19.21 32.69 3.51
CA TYR A 386 -18.14 31.88 4.08
C TYR A 386 -16.77 32.42 3.67
N VAL A 387 -15.78 32.20 4.55
CA VAL A 387 -14.36 32.41 4.24
C VAL A 387 -13.77 31.04 3.98
N VAL A 388 -13.18 30.81 2.80
CA VAL A 388 -12.60 29.51 2.44
C VAL A 388 -11.08 29.62 2.39
N VAL A 389 -10.39 28.74 3.11
CA VAL A 389 -8.94 28.59 3.08
C VAL A 389 -8.62 27.19 2.57
N ARG A 390 -7.99 27.10 1.41
CA ARG A 390 -7.51 25.83 0.85
C ARG A 390 -6.07 25.57 1.28
N VAL A 391 -5.82 24.39 1.82
CA VAL A 391 -4.52 23.98 2.35
C VAL A 391 -4.12 22.67 1.69
N THR A 392 -2.96 22.66 1.04
CA THR A 392 -2.43 21.47 0.36
C THR A 392 -1.80 20.49 1.35
N TYR A 393 -1.73 19.21 0.97
CA TYR A 393 -0.96 18.19 1.70
C TYR A 393 0.42 18.68 2.17
N ARG A 394 1.19 19.30 1.25
CA ARG A 394 2.54 19.80 1.55
C ARG A 394 2.52 20.87 2.63
N GLN A 395 1.54 21.78 2.61
CA GLN A 395 1.43 22.82 3.62
C GLN A 395 1.10 22.25 5.00
N VAL A 396 0.22 21.24 5.06
CA VAL A 396 -0.08 20.57 6.34
C VAL A 396 1.14 19.84 6.89
N MET A 397 1.86 19.13 6.03
CA MET A 397 2.94 18.25 6.47
C MET A 397 4.28 18.96 6.69
N GLU A 398 4.58 20.00 5.91
CA GLU A 398 5.89 20.65 5.89
C GLU A 398 5.87 22.13 6.32
N SER A 399 4.69 22.73 6.51
CA SER A 399 4.59 24.17 6.79
C SER A 399 3.37 24.51 7.64
N TRP A 400 3.03 23.64 8.59
CA TRP A 400 1.84 23.76 9.41
C TRP A 400 1.81 25.09 10.17
N GLU A 401 2.93 25.53 10.71
CA GLU A 401 3.05 26.75 11.51
C GLU A 401 2.57 27.99 10.73
N ARG A 402 2.81 28.02 9.41
CA ARG A 402 2.35 29.10 8.54
C ARG A 402 0.84 29.04 8.31
N VAL A 403 0.29 27.84 8.11
CA VAL A 403 -1.16 27.62 7.93
C VAL A 403 -1.89 28.00 9.21
N GLU A 404 -1.41 27.49 10.34
CA GLU A 404 -1.92 27.77 11.68
C GLU A 404 -1.90 29.26 11.98
N ALA A 405 -0.78 29.95 11.74
CA ALA A 405 -0.68 31.40 11.94
C ALA A 405 -1.71 32.18 11.10
N ALA A 406 -1.95 31.78 9.85
CA ALA A 406 -2.94 32.40 8.99
C ALA A 406 -4.38 32.20 9.51
N ILE A 407 -4.73 30.96 9.88
CA ILE A 407 -6.05 30.64 10.44
C ILE A 407 -6.28 31.36 11.76
N LEU A 408 -5.28 31.38 12.65
CA LEU A 408 -5.35 32.10 13.92
C LEU A 408 -5.48 33.62 13.71
N ALA A 409 -4.85 34.19 12.68
CA ALA A 409 -5.02 35.60 12.35
C ALA A 409 -6.47 35.91 11.92
N ILE A 410 -7.08 35.07 11.08
CA ILE A 410 -8.51 35.19 10.70
C ILE A 410 -9.39 35.04 11.95
N ALA A 411 -9.07 34.09 12.82
CA ALA A 411 -9.82 33.86 14.04
C ALA A 411 -9.78 35.07 14.98
N ARG A 412 -8.59 35.66 15.21
CA ARG A 412 -8.40 36.84 16.06
C ARG A 412 -9.15 38.08 15.57
N ARG A 413 -9.34 38.24 14.25
CA ARG A 413 -10.18 39.31 13.67
C ARG A 413 -11.68 39.03 13.79
N GLY A 414 -12.08 37.90 14.38
CA GLY A 414 -13.49 37.50 14.49
C GLY A 414 -14.10 37.08 13.17
N GLU A 415 -13.30 36.91 12.11
CA GLU A 415 -13.80 36.61 10.76
C GLU A 415 -14.32 35.17 10.64
N HIS A 416 -13.92 34.26 11.53
CA HIS A 416 -14.48 32.93 11.64
C HIS A 416 -15.93 32.87 12.16
N ARG A 417 -16.51 34.01 12.59
CA ARG A 417 -17.88 34.12 13.12
C ARG A 417 -18.77 35.00 12.24
N TRP A 418 -20.08 34.82 12.35
CA TRP A 418 -21.05 35.71 11.72
C TRP A 418 -21.11 37.06 12.44
N GLN A 419 -20.66 38.12 11.78
CA GLN A 419 -20.72 39.49 12.27
C GLN A 419 -22.10 40.14 12.04
N GLY A 420 -22.38 41.25 12.71
CA GLY A 420 -23.67 41.94 12.61
C GLY A 420 -24.05 42.35 11.19
N LEU A 421 -23.08 42.72 10.35
CA LEU A 421 -23.30 43.02 8.93
C LEU A 421 -23.86 41.79 8.16
N HIS A 422 -23.27 40.60 8.38
CA HIS A 422 -23.72 39.38 7.71
C HIS A 422 -25.13 38.98 8.14
N ARG A 423 -25.46 39.14 9.43
CA ARG A 423 -26.80 38.82 9.94
C ARG A 423 -27.86 39.77 9.39
N ARG A 424 -27.54 41.07 9.27
CA ARG A 424 -28.41 42.06 8.61
C ARG A 424 -28.63 41.75 7.12
N ALA A 425 -27.64 41.14 6.47
CA ALA A 425 -27.76 40.65 5.10
C ALA A 425 -28.45 39.28 4.99
N GLY A 426 -28.90 38.67 6.10
CA GLY A 426 -29.60 37.38 6.12
C GLY A 426 -28.72 36.16 5.86
N LEU A 427 -27.40 36.26 6.02
CA LEU A 427 -26.44 35.20 5.65
C LEU A 427 -26.27 34.10 6.70
N ASN A 428 -26.69 34.32 7.95
CA ASN A 428 -26.52 33.36 9.06
C ASN A 428 -27.75 32.47 9.30
N LEU A 429 -28.76 32.55 8.43
CA LEU A 429 -29.98 31.76 8.56
C LEU A 429 -29.74 30.38 7.95
N PRO A 430 -30.08 29.28 8.65
CA PRO A 430 -30.21 27.99 7.97
C PRO A 430 -31.24 28.20 6.85
N ARG A 431 -30.84 27.96 5.61
CA ARG A 431 -31.76 27.93 4.47
C ARG A 431 -32.32 26.55 4.33
#